data_AF-A0A2D4F657-F1
#
_entry.id   AF-A0A2D4F657-F1
#
_cell.length_a   1.000
_cell.length_b   1.000
_cell.length_c   1.000
_cell.angle_alpha   90.00
_cell.angle_beta   90.00
_cell.angle_gamma   90.00
#
_symmetry.space_group_name_H-M   'P 1'
#
loop_
_entity.id
_entity.type
_entity.pdbx_description
1 polymer ?
#
loop_
_entity_poly.entity_id
_entity_poly.type
_entity_poly.pdbx_seq_one_letter_code
_entity_poly.pdbx_strand_id
1 'polypeptide(L)'
;MANGFLMEVCVDSVESAINAERGGAGRLELCANLMEGGTTPSIGLLQVVKQCTRIPIFVMIRPRGGDFLYSERETEVMKADIQLVKQYGADGLVFGALTEDGYVDTELCTALLAASRPLPVTFHRAFDMVYDPVTAMETLISIGFERVLTSGCDSSALEGLPLIKRLIEQA
;
A
#
# COMPACT_ATOMS: atom_id res chain seq x y z
N MET A 1 7.95 11.80 -20.95
CA MET A 1 8.51 10.52 -20.48
C MET A 1 7.77 9.41 -21.22
N ALA A 2 8.44 8.36 -21.68
CA ALA A 2 7.78 7.32 -22.47
C ALA A 2 6.57 6.74 -21.70
N ASN A 3 5.41 6.69 -22.36
CA ASN A 3 4.17 6.07 -21.88
C ASN A 3 4.37 4.55 -21.71
N GLY A 4 5.05 4.13 -20.66
CA GLY A 4 5.24 2.72 -20.30
C GLY A 4 4.34 2.32 -19.12
N PHE A 5 3.83 1.09 -19.14
CA PHE A 5 3.21 0.49 -17.97
C PHE A 5 4.26 0.24 -16.89
N LEU A 6 3.94 0.58 -15.64
CA LEU A 6 4.76 0.24 -14.50
C LEU A 6 4.21 -1.02 -13.83
N MET A 7 5.02 -2.08 -13.79
CA MET A 7 4.69 -3.31 -13.07
C MET A 7 5.27 -3.26 -11.66
N GLU A 8 4.41 -3.39 -10.65
CA GLU A 8 4.78 -3.60 -9.26
C GLU A 8 4.54 -5.06 -8.87
N VAL A 9 5.43 -5.63 -8.06
CA VAL A 9 5.31 -7.01 -7.58
C VAL A 9 5.39 -7.05 -6.06
N CYS A 10 4.39 -7.66 -5.42
CA CYS A 10 4.42 -7.96 -4.00
C CYS A 10 5.40 -9.10 -3.74
N VAL A 11 6.32 -8.91 -2.78
CA VAL A 11 7.35 -9.88 -2.44
C VAL A 11 7.48 -10.02 -0.92
N ASP A 12 7.87 -11.22 -0.49
CA ASP A 12 7.98 -11.61 0.93
C ASP A 12 9.35 -12.16 1.32
N SER A 13 10.29 -12.18 0.37
CA SER A 13 11.65 -12.67 0.58
C SER A 13 12.66 -11.95 -0.30
N VAL A 14 13.94 -12.06 0.08
CA VAL A 14 15.06 -11.52 -0.70
C VAL A 14 15.12 -12.18 -2.08
N GLU A 15 14.91 -13.49 -2.15
CA GLU A 15 14.93 -14.22 -3.43
C GLU A 15 13.79 -13.78 -4.34
N SER A 16 12.57 -13.63 -3.80
CA SER A 16 11.42 -13.10 -4.53
C SER A 16 11.70 -11.69 -5.08
N ALA A 17 12.31 -10.82 -4.28
CA ALA A 17 12.69 -9.46 -4.69
C ALA A 17 13.70 -9.45 -5.85
N ILE A 18 14.76 -10.26 -5.75
CA ILE A 18 15.76 -10.40 -6.83
C ILE A 18 15.12 -10.97 -8.10
N ASN A 19 14.25 -11.97 -7.96
CA ASN A 19 13.56 -12.59 -9.08
C ASN A 19 12.61 -11.61 -9.78
N ALA A 20 11.86 -10.80 -9.01
CA ALA A 20 10.99 -9.77 -9.55
C ALA A 20 11.76 -8.69 -10.32
N GLU A 21 12.88 -8.18 -9.78
CA GLU A 21 13.74 -7.23 -10.49
C GLU A 21 14.32 -7.83 -11.77
N ARG A 22 14.86 -9.06 -11.71
CA ARG A 22 15.37 -9.77 -12.90
C ARG A 22 14.30 -10.03 -13.95
N GLY A 23 13.05 -10.21 -13.51
CA GLY A 23 11.87 -10.37 -14.36
C GLY A 23 11.38 -9.07 -15.00
N GLY A 24 11.96 -7.91 -14.65
CA GLY A 24 11.59 -6.61 -15.21
C GLY A 24 10.52 -5.87 -14.43
N ALA A 25 10.28 -6.20 -13.15
CA ALA A 25 9.47 -5.36 -12.28
C ALA A 25 10.08 -3.95 -12.18
N GLY A 26 9.23 -2.93 -12.24
CA GLY A 26 9.65 -1.53 -12.08
C GLY A 26 9.61 -1.06 -10.63
N ARG A 27 8.93 -1.80 -9.74
CA ARG A 27 8.78 -1.50 -8.32
C ARG A 27 8.48 -2.78 -7.53
N LEU A 28 8.86 -2.80 -6.26
CA LEU A 28 8.51 -3.86 -5.32
C LEU A 28 7.57 -3.31 -4.24
N GLU A 29 6.59 -4.11 -3.84
CA GLU A 29 5.88 -3.94 -2.56
C GLU A 29 6.38 -5.04 -1.61
N LEU A 30 7.07 -4.65 -0.54
CA LEU A 30 7.62 -5.56 0.45
C LEU A 30 6.61 -5.82 1.56
N CYS A 31 6.24 -7.08 1.71
CA CYS A 31 5.22 -7.56 2.64
C CYS A 31 5.77 -8.72 3.49
N ALA A 32 5.14 -8.98 4.63
CA ALA A 32 5.13 -10.29 5.27
C ALA A 32 3.74 -10.93 5.14
N ASN A 33 3.61 -12.21 5.50
CA ASN A 33 2.33 -12.91 5.63
C ASN A 33 1.36 -12.70 4.43
N LEU A 34 1.82 -12.97 3.21
CA LEU A 34 1.01 -12.79 1.99
C LEU A 34 -0.31 -13.58 2.01
N MET A 35 -0.35 -14.69 2.74
CA MET A 35 -1.58 -15.48 2.94
C MET A 35 -2.69 -14.70 3.67
N GLU A 36 -2.34 -13.66 4.45
CA GLU A 36 -3.29 -12.75 5.11
C GLU A 36 -3.55 -11.47 4.29
N GLY A 37 -3.09 -11.44 3.04
CA GLY A 37 -3.16 -10.26 2.17
C GLY A 37 -2.03 -9.25 2.39
N GLY A 38 -0.99 -9.62 3.14
CA GLY A 38 0.18 -8.78 3.41
C GLY A 38 0.10 -8.05 4.76
N THR A 39 1.19 -8.11 5.52
CA THR A 39 1.40 -7.35 6.77
C THR A 39 2.76 -6.65 6.74
N THR A 40 3.03 -5.78 7.72
CA THR A 40 4.34 -5.11 7.84
C THR A 40 5.48 -6.14 7.87
N PRO A 41 6.50 -6.03 6.98
CA PRO A 41 7.64 -6.93 6.98
C PRO A 41 8.61 -6.62 8.12
N SER A 42 9.50 -7.57 8.42
CA SER A 42 10.60 -7.30 9.37
C SER A 42 11.59 -6.30 8.78
N ILE A 43 12.20 -5.48 9.65
CA ILE A 43 13.28 -4.56 9.25
C ILE A 43 14.47 -5.30 8.65
N GLY A 44 14.81 -6.49 9.17
CA GLY A 44 15.88 -7.32 8.62
C GLY A 44 15.65 -7.68 7.15
N LEU A 45 14.41 -8.00 6.78
CA LEU A 45 14.06 -8.27 5.38
C LEU A 45 14.25 -7.02 4.51
N LEU A 46 13.74 -5.86 4.94
CA LEU A 46 13.91 -4.61 4.21
C LEU A 46 15.39 -4.28 3.97
N GLN A 47 16.23 -4.38 5.01
CA GLN A 47 17.65 -4.06 4.91
C GLN A 47 18.37 -4.93 3.88
N VAL A 48 18.11 -6.24 3.87
CA VAL A 48 18.77 -7.15 2.91
C VAL A 48 18.23 -6.93 1.50
N VAL A 49 16.91 -6.73 1.32
CA VAL A 49 16.33 -6.43 0.00
C VAL A 49 16.91 -5.14 -0.58
N LYS A 50 17.08 -4.08 0.23
CA LYS A 50 17.74 -2.82 -0.19
C LYS A 50 19.20 -3.01 -0.63
N GLN A 51 19.89 -4.03 -0.13
CA GLN A 51 21.27 -4.34 -0.54
C GLN A 51 21.32 -5.17 -1.83
N CYS A 52 20.26 -5.91 -2.13
CA CYS A 52 20.21 -6.88 -3.23
C CYS A 52 19.48 -6.40 -4.48
N THR A 53 18.73 -5.30 -4.41
CA THR A 53 17.93 -4.76 -5.52
C THR A 53 18.14 -3.26 -5.69
N ARG A 54 17.83 -2.72 -6.86
CA ARG A 54 18.02 -1.32 -7.25
C ARG A 54 16.73 -0.58 -7.56
N ILE A 55 15.66 -1.31 -7.89
CA ILE A 55 14.33 -0.73 -8.11
C ILE A 55 13.69 -0.24 -6.79
N PRO A 56 12.76 0.73 -6.84
CA PRO A 56 12.11 1.27 -5.65
C PRO A 56 11.36 0.19 -4.86
N ILE A 57 11.43 0.27 -3.53
CA ILE A 57 10.75 -0.63 -2.60
C ILE A 57 9.76 0.16 -1.76
N PHE A 58 8.49 -0.16 -1.95
CA PHE A 58 7.39 0.29 -1.11
C PHE A 58 7.19 -0.72 0.00
N VAL A 59 6.93 -0.24 1.23
CA VAL A 59 6.79 -1.13 2.39
C VAL A 59 5.35 -1.09 2.89
N MET A 60 4.78 -2.29 3.07
CA MET A 60 3.48 -2.46 3.71
C MET A 60 3.54 -2.00 5.17
N ILE A 61 2.56 -1.20 5.59
CA ILE A 61 2.32 -0.80 6.98
C ILE A 61 0.93 -1.31 7.35
N ARG A 62 0.89 -2.53 7.88
CA ARG A 62 -0.34 -3.22 8.28
C ARG A 62 -0.02 -4.18 9.44
N PRO A 63 -0.47 -3.89 10.67
CA PRO A 63 0.00 -4.59 11.86
C PRO A 63 -0.57 -6.03 11.99
N ARG A 64 -1.66 -6.34 11.29
CA ARG A 64 -2.32 -7.65 11.29
C ARG A 64 -3.17 -7.87 10.04
N GLY A 65 -3.54 -9.12 9.77
CA GLY A 65 -4.62 -9.47 8.84
C GLY A 65 -6.02 -9.03 9.31
N GLY A 66 -7.03 -9.40 8.53
CA GLY A 66 -8.43 -9.05 8.80
C GLY A 66 -8.82 -7.65 8.32
N ASP A 67 -9.65 -6.96 9.10
CA ASP A 67 -10.16 -5.63 8.80
C ASP A 67 -9.10 -4.51 8.81
N PHE A 68 -9.56 -3.30 8.51
CA PHE A 68 -8.77 -2.06 8.48
C PHE A 68 -9.27 -1.03 9.50
N LEU A 69 -9.98 -1.51 10.53
CA LEU A 69 -10.45 -0.71 11.65
C LEU A 69 -9.45 -0.91 12.80
N TYR A 70 -8.58 0.07 12.99
CA TYR A 70 -7.47 -0.05 13.92
C TYR A 70 -7.77 0.58 15.27
N SER A 71 -7.43 -0.13 16.33
CA SER A 71 -7.41 0.42 17.68
C SER A 71 -6.27 1.44 17.86
N GLU A 72 -6.37 2.31 18.85
CA GLU A 72 -5.34 3.31 19.15
C GLU A 72 -3.93 2.70 19.25
N ARG A 73 -3.79 1.56 19.94
CA ARG A 73 -2.51 0.86 20.09
C ARG A 73 -1.97 0.32 18.77
N GLU A 74 -2.84 -0.14 17.87
CA GLU A 74 -2.43 -0.55 16.53
C GLU A 74 -1.98 0.65 15.70
N THR A 75 -2.62 1.81 15.85
CA THR A 75 -2.16 3.03 15.19
C THR A 75 -0.78 3.49 15.69
N GLU A 76 -0.47 3.29 16.98
CA GLU A 76 0.86 3.57 17.56
C GLU A 76 1.93 2.65 16.95
N VAL A 77 1.62 1.37 16.79
CA VAL A 77 2.49 0.41 16.09
C VAL A 77 2.75 0.86 14.66
N MET A 78 1.70 1.19 13.90
CA MET A 78 1.83 1.67 12.52
C MET A 78 2.71 2.92 12.42
N LYS A 79 2.55 3.89 13.33
CA LYS A 79 3.36 5.11 13.37
C LYS A 79 4.83 4.79 13.66
N ALA A 80 5.11 3.87 14.58
CA ALA A 80 6.47 3.43 14.90
C ALA A 80 7.12 2.71 13.70
N ASP A 81 6.39 1.81 13.05
CA ASP A 81 6.85 1.11 11.86
C ASP A 81 7.17 2.07 10.72
N ILE A 82 6.32 3.07 10.47
CA ILE A 82 6.58 4.14 9.48
C ILE A 82 7.92 4.82 9.74
N GLN A 83 8.24 5.18 10.99
CA GLN A 83 9.53 5.81 11.31
C GLN A 83 10.69 4.86 11.04
N LEU A 84 10.57 3.60 11.44
CA LEU A 84 11.63 2.60 11.26
C LEU A 84 11.88 2.33 9.78
N VAL A 85 10.86 2.02 8.98
CA VAL A 85 11.08 1.67 7.57
C VAL A 85 11.63 2.85 6.77
N LYS A 86 11.26 4.09 7.11
CA LYS A 86 11.88 5.31 6.56
C LYS A 86 13.36 5.38 6.90
N GLN A 87 13.72 5.16 8.17
CA GLN A 87 15.12 5.14 8.61
C GLN A 87 15.94 4.07 7.88
N TYR A 88 15.33 2.93 7.54
CA TYR A 88 15.99 1.83 6.83
C TYR A 88 15.84 1.87 5.30
N GLY A 89 15.34 2.98 4.75
CA GLY A 89 15.45 3.29 3.32
C GLY A 89 14.29 2.80 2.45
N ALA A 90 13.08 2.67 3.00
CA ALA A 90 11.88 2.55 2.18
C ALA A 90 11.76 3.72 1.19
N ASP A 91 11.38 3.43 -0.05
CA ASP A 91 11.20 4.42 -1.12
C ASP A 91 9.74 4.89 -1.24
N GLY A 92 8.82 4.19 -0.57
CA GLY A 92 7.41 4.51 -0.46
C GLY A 92 6.72 3.63 0.57
N LEU A 93 5.45 3.93 0.87
CA LEU A 93 4.68 3.22 1.89
C LEU A 93 3.32 2.80 1.36
N VAL A 94 2.76 1.75 1.94
CA VAL A 94 1.44 1.23 1.58
C VAL A 94 0.63 0.97 2.83
N PHE A 95 -0.55 1.57 2.96
CA PHE A 95 -1.48 1.33 4.06
C PHE A 95 -2.89 1.77 3.67
N GLY A 96 -3.86 1.52 4.55
CA GLY A 96 -5.20 2.10 4.44
C GLY A 96 -6.00 1.79 5.69
N ALA A 97 -6.85 2.72 6.09
CA ALA A 97 -7.68 2.60 7.28
C ALA A 97 -9.12 2.98 6.94
N LEU A 98 -10.07 2.25 7.53
CA LEU A 98 -11.49 2.44 7.35
C LEU A 98 -12.20 2.65 8.68
N THR A 99 -13.33 3.35 8.63
CA THR A 99 -14.29 3.44 9.74
C THR A 99 -15.17 2.19 9.80
N GLU A 100 -15.92 2.03 10.91
CA GLU A 100 -16.90 0.95 11.09
C GLU A 100 -17.97 0.92 9.99
N ASP A 101 -18.30 2.09 9.45
CA ASP A 101 -19.28 2.27 8.37
C ASP A 101 -18.70 2.03 6.96
N GLY A 102 -17.42 1.63 6.85
CA GLY A 102 -16.76 1.36 5.58
C GLY A 102 -16.37 2.62 4.79
N TYR A 103 -16.18 3.76 5.45
CA TYR A 103 -15.60 4.95 4.83
C TYR A 103 -14.10 5.04 5.11
N VAL A 104 -13.37 5.83 4.34
CA VAL A 104 -11.96 6.12 4.62
C VAL A 104 -11.85 6.85 5.96
N ASP A 105 -11.05 6.30 6.88
CA ASP A 105 -10.73 6.99 8.13
C ASP A 105 -9.76 8.15 7.82
N THR A 106 -10.35 9.31 7.57
CA THR A 106 -9.64 10.50 7.11
C THR A 106 -8.69 11.05 8.18
N GLU A 107 -9.06 10.96 9.46
CA GLU A 107 -8.23 11.44 10.55
C GLU A 107 -6.96 10.59 10.68
N LEU A 108 -7.13 9.26 10.76
CA LEU A 108 -6.01 8.35 10.86
C LEU A 108 -5.13 8.39 9.61
N CYS A 109 -5.74 8.35 8.42
CA CYS A 109 -4.99 8.42 7.17
C CYS A 109 -4.16 9.70 7.07
N THR A 110 -4.72 10.86 7.45
CA THR A 110 -3.98 12.14 7.45
C THR A 110 -2.80 12.11 8.42
N ALA A 111 -2.98 11.53 9.61
CA ALA A 111 -1.90 11.38 10.58
C ALA A 111 -0.76 10.47 10.08
N LEU A 112 -1.11 9.33 9.45
CA LEU A 112 -0.13 8.41 8.88
C LEU A 112 0.57 8.99 7.65
N LEU A 113 -0.14 9.72 6.78
CA LEU A 113 0.45 10.46 5.66
C LEU A 113 1.45 11.51 6.15
N ALA A 114 1.11 12.26 7.21
CA ALA A 114 2.02 13.23 7.81
C ALA A 114 3.31 12.56 8.32
N ALA A 115 3.20 11.41 8.99
CA ALA A 115 4.34 10.62 9.44
C ALA A 115 5.18 10.04 8.27
N SER A 116 4.54 9.77 7.13
CA SER A 116 5.14 9.16 5.94
C SER A 116 5.99 10.13 5.12
N ARG A 117 5.67 11.43 5.15
CA ARG A 117 6.38 12.46 4.36
C ARG A 117 7.91 12.42 4.59
N PRO A 118 8.73 12.58 3.53
CA PRO A 118 8.34 12.94 2.16
C PRO A 118 8.02 11.75 1.25
N LEU A 119 7.90 10.53 1.78
CA LEU A 119 7.72 9.35 0.93
C LEU A 119 6.34 9.30 0.27
N PRO A 120 6.28 8.82 -0.99
CA PRO A 120 5.02 8.54 -1.67
C PRO A 120 4.24 7.44 -0.95
N VAL A 121 2.91 7.53 -0.98
CA VAL A 121 2.03 6.56 -0.30
C VAL A 121 0.95 6.03 -1.25
N THR A 122 0.76 4.71 -1.23
CA THR A 122 -0.32 3.98 -1.90
C THR A 122 -1.40 3.59 -0.89
N PHE A 123 -2.66 3.89 -1.16
CA PHE A 123 -3.78 3.34 -0.39
C PHE A 123 -4.06 1.90 -0.87
N HIS A 124 -3.88 0.91 0.00
CA HIS A 124 -4.01 -0.50 -0.41
C HIS A 124 -5.46 -0.97 -0.61
N ARG A 125 -5.66 -2.29 -0.77
CA ARG A 125 -6.95 -2.96 -0.99
C ARG A 125 -8.00 -2.81 0.12
N ALA A 126 -7.74 -2.10 1.21
CA ALA A 126 -8.83 -1.53 2.01
C ALA A 126 -9.84 -0.76 1.14
N PHE A 127 -9.39 -0.19 0.02
CA PHE A 127 -10.28 0.45 -0.95
C PHE A 127 -11.38 -0.48 -1.44
N ASP A 128 -11.10 -1.77 -1.62
CA ASP A 128 -12.08 -2.72 -2.12
C ASP A 128 -13.18 -3.05 -1.07
N MET A 129 -13.00 -2.61 0.18
CA MET A 129 -13.93 -2.84 1.29
C MET A 129 -14.74 -1.58 1.65
N VAL A 130 -14.62 -0.50 0.87
CA VAL A 130 -15.34 0.75 1.13
C VAL A 130 -16.83 0.63 0.75
N TYR A 131 -17.67 1.40 1.44
CA TYR A 131 -19.09 1.48 1.13
C TYR A 131 -19.38 2.19 -0.21
N ASP A 132 -18.70 3.31 -0.46
CA ASP A 132 -18.83 4.08 -1.71
C ASP A 132 -17.44 4.39 -2.31
N PRO A 133 -17.03 3.66 -3.38
CA PRO A 133 -15.71 3.81 -3.97
C PRO A 133 -15.49 5.15 -4.69
N VAL A 134 -16.55 5.82 -5.14
CA VAL A 134 -16.44 7.12 -5.82
C VAL A 134 -16.10 8.20 -4.80
N THR A 135 -16.84 8.23 -3.69
CA THR A 135 -16.57 9.13 -2.56
C THR A 135 -15.22 8.82 -1.90
N ALA A 136 -14.87 7.54 -1.77
CA ALA A 136 -13.56 7.14 -1.26
C ALA A 136 -12.42 7.66 -2.14
N MET A 137 -12.54 7.55 -3.47
CA MET A 137 -11.53 8.07 -4.39
C MET A 137 -11.32 9.59 -4.24
N GLU A 138 -12.40 10.38 -4.18
CA GLU A 138 -12.31 11.83 -3.96
C GLU A 138 -11.63 12.15 -2.62
N THR A 139 -11.99 11.42 -1.57
CA THR A 139 -11.38 11.57 -0.25
C THR A 139 -9.88 11.31 -0.31
N LEU A 140 -9.45 10.20 -0.92
CA LEU A 140 -8.04 9.82 -1.02
C LEU A 140 -7.21 10.82 -1.84
N ILE A 141 -7.76 11.35 -2.93
CA ILE A 141 -7.16 12.44 -3.71
C ILE A 141 -7.01 13.68 -2.83
N SER A 142 -8.07 14.07 -2.10
CA SER A 142 -8.08 15.28 -1.29
C SER A 142 -7.04 15.29 -0.16
N ILE A 143 -6.81 14.13 0.48
CA ILE A 143 -5.83 14.01 1.57
C ILE A 143 -4.40 13.72 1.10
N GLY A 144 -4.22 13.40 -0.19
CA GLY A 144 -2.92 13.36 -0.85
C GLY A 144 -2.26 11.98 -0.94
N PHE A 145 -3.04 10.90 -1.06
CA PHE A 145 -2.48 9.64 -1.56
C PHE A 145 -2.10 9.77 -3.03
N GLU A 146 -1.00 9.14 -3.44
CA GLU A 146 -0.55 9.20 -4.84
C GLU A 146 -1.12 8.07 -5.70
N ARG A 147 -1.50 6.96 -5.08
CA ARG A 147 -1.92 5.72 -5.75
C ARG A 147 -2.98 5.00 -4.92
N VAL A 148 -3.81 4.23 -5.60
CA VAL A 148 -4.76 3.29 -4.99
C VAL A 148 -4.55 1.91 -5.60
N LEU A 149 -4.42 0.89 -4.76
CA LEU A 149 -4.44 -0.52 -5.17
C LEU A 149 -5.87 -1.04 -4.99
N THR A 150 -6.50 -1.44 -6.10
CA THR A 150 -7.90 -1.89 -6.12
C THR A 150 -8.11 -3.03 -7.11
N SER A 151 -9.04 -3.90 -6.77
CA SER A 151 -9.64 -4.91 -7.65
C SER A 151 -11.00 -4.47 -8.21
N GLY A 152 -11.36 -3.20 -8.03
CA GLY A 152 -12.68 -2.66 -8.41
C GLY A 152 -13.80 -3.16 -7.50
N CYS A 153 -13.53 -3.28 -6.19
CA CYS A 153 -14.50 -3.74 -5.19
C CYS A 153 -15.12 -5.12 -5.52
N ASP A 154 -14.34 -5.99 -6.18
CA ASP A 154 -14.75 -7.34 -6.55
C ASP A 154 -13.66 -8.36 -6.16
N SER A 155 -13.95 -9.64 -6.38
CA SER A 155 -13.06 -10.78 -6.13
C SER A 155 -11.75 -10.74 -6.93
N SER A 156 -11.73 -10.08 -8.09
CA SER A 156 -10.52 -9.90 -8.90
C SER A 156 -10.60 -8.63 -9.75
N ALA A 157 -9.43 -8.12 -10.18
CA ALA A 157 -9.36 -6.91 -11.02
C ALA A 157 -10.06 -7.07 -12.38
N LEU A 158 -10.21 -8.30 -12.89
CA LEU A 158 -10.94 -8.54 -14.13
C LEU A 158 -12.46 -8.39 -13.93
N GLU A 159 -12.99 -8.92 -12.83
CA GLU A 159 -14.42 -8.79 -12.49
C GLU A 159 -14.78 -7.34 -12.16
N GLY A 160 -13.94 -6.65 -11.38
CA GLY A 160 -14.13 -5.23 -11.06
C GLY A 160 -13.65 -4.25 -12.14
N LEU A 161 -13.24 -4.74 -13.32
CA LEU A 161 -12.74 -3.91 -14.42
C LEU A 161 -13.67 -2.73 -14.78
N PRO A 162 -15.00 -2.88 -14.82
CA PRO A 162 -15.90 -1.76 -15.10
C PRO A 162 -15.75 -0.62 -14.09
N LEU A 163 -15.61 -0.93 -12.79
CA LEU A 163 -15.42 0.06 -11.74
C LEU A 163 -14.02 0.67 -11.83
N ILE A 164 -12.97 -0.14 -12.03
CA ILE A 164 -11.60 0.37 -12.22
C ILE A 164 -11.56 1.39 -13.36
N LYS A 165 -12.18 1.08 -14.50
CA LYS A 165 -12.25 2.01 -15.64
C LYS A 165 -12.92 3.33 -15.25
N ARG A 166 -14.06 3.27 -14.55
CA ARG A 166 -14.78 4.46 -14.09
C ARG A 166 -13.94 5.30 -13.12
N LEU A 167 -13.22 4.66 -12.20
CA LEU A 167 -12.34 5.35 -11.25
C LEU A 167 -11.16 6.03 -11.95
N ILE A 168 -10.60 5.41 -13.00
CA ILE A 168 -9.56 6.03 -13.84
C ILE A 168 -10.10 7.25 -14.59
N GLU A 169 -11.33 7.20 -15.10
CA GLU A 169 -11.96 8.34 -15.80
C GLU A 169 -12.27 9.52 -14.87
N GLN A 170 -12.45 9.25 -13.58
CA GLN A 170 -12.71 10.26 -12.55
C GLN A 170 -11.43 10.94 -12.02
N ALA A 171 -10.32 10.21 -11.94
CA ALA A 171 -9.09 10.61 -11.25
C ALA A 171 -8.22 11.62 -12.02
#